data_AF-A0A4P6ES42-F1
#
_entry.id   AF-A0A4P6ES42-F1
#
_cell.length_a   1.000
_cell.length_b   1.000
_cell.length_c   1.000
_cell.angle_alpha   90.00
_cell.angle_beta   90.00
_cell.angle_gamma   90.00
#
_symmetry.space_group_name_H-M   'P 1'
#
loop_
_entity.id
_entity.type
_entity.pdbx_description
1 polymer ?
#
loop_
_entity_poly.entity_id
_entity_poly.type
_entity_poly.pdbx_seq_one_letter_code
_entity_poly.pdbx_strand_id
1 'polypeptide(L)'
;MPRLPRGREWSAEEKRLWKDLWTSPQANVWDDSYIAAVAAYVCHASAIYRDAASAWQAQEFRHLGDKLGLTPAGMLALGWVVE
;
A
#
# COMPACT_ATOMS: atom_id res chain seq x y z
N MET A 1 14.12 1.45 0.45
CA MET A 1 12.92 2.06 -0.17
C MET A 1 13.16 2.27 -1.67
N PRO A 2 12.32 1.71 -2.53
CA PRO A 2 12.38 1.92 -3.97
C PRO A 2 11.96 3.34 -4.38
N ARG A 3 12.36 3.75 -5.58
CA ARG A 3 11.94 5.02 -6.18
C ARG A 3 10.44 4.94 -6.52
N LEU A 4 9.72 6.04 -6.31
CA LEU A 4 8.32 6.16 -6.73
C LEU A 4 8.19 5.96 -8.25
N PRO A 5 7.14 5.27 -8.73
CA PRO A 5 6.87 5.15 -10.15
C PRO A 5 6.70 6.51 -10.84
N ARG A 6 7.22 6.61 -12.05
CA ARG A 6 7.06 7.80 -12.91
C ARG A 6 5.69 7.80 -13.59
N GLY A 7 5.30 8.93 -14.19
CA GLY A 7 4.08 9.05 -15.00
C GLY A 7 2.95 9.86 -14.35
N ARG A 8 3.11 10.28 -13.10
CA ARG A 8 2.24 11.26 -12.44
C ARG A 8 3.00 12.08 -11.41
N GLU A 9 2.43 13.22 -11.05
CA GLU A 9 2.82 13.93 -9.83
C GLU A 9 2.30 13.21 -8.59
N TRP A 10 3.14 13.12 -7.56
CA TRP A 10 2.82 12.52 -6.27
C TRP A 10 2.76 13.61 -5.21
N SER A 11 1.67 13.66 -4.45
CA SER A 11 1.49 14.66 -3.39
C SER A 11 2.46 14.41 -2.22
N ALA A 12 2.60 15.39 -1.33
CA ALA A 12 3.44 15.24 -0.15
C ALA A 12 2.96 14.09 0.77
N GLU A 13 1.65 13.95 0.92
CA GLU A 13 0.99 12.91 1.72
C GLU A 13 1.21 11.53 1.10
N GLU A 14 1.12 11.40 -0.22
CA GLU A 14 1.36 10.14 -0.92
C GLU A 14 2.83 9.71 -0.81
N LYS A 15 3.77 10.67 -0.93
CA LYS A 15 5.21 10.43 -0.72
C LYS A 15 5.50 9.98 0.72
N ARG A 16 4.81 10.58 1.70
CA ARG A 16 4.91 10.18 3.11
C ARG A 16 4.38 8.76 3.31
N LEU A 17 3.17 8.45 2.84
CA LEU A 17 2.60 7.11 2.97
C LEU A 17 3.47 6.05 2.27
N TRP A 18 3.99 6.34 1.08
CA TRP A 18 4.95 5.48 0.39
C TRP A 18 6.16 5.17 1.26
N LYS A 19 6.77 6.22 1.84
CA LYS A 19 7.91 6.07 2.73
C LYS A 19 7.54 5.21 3.93
N ASP A 20 6.45 5.52 4.61
CA ASP A 20 6.00 4.83 5.81
C ASP A 20 5.81 3.33 5.53
N LEU A 21 5.15 2.98 4.42
CA LEU A 21 4.95 1.59 3.97
C LEU A 21 6.28 0.87 3.73
N TRP A 22 7.21 1.47 2.97
CA TRP A 22 8.52 0.86 2.67
C TRP A 22 9.51 0.89 3.84
N THR A 23 9.14 1.51 4.96
CA THR A 23 9.89 1.45 6.23
C THR A 23 9.20 0.60 7.29
N SER A 24 8.01 0.06 6.98
CA SER A 24 7.29 -0.84 7.88
C SER A 24 7.96 -2.22 7.96
N PRO A 25 7.70 -3.01 9.01
CA PRO A 25 8.17 -4.40 9.07
C PRO A 25 7.81 -5.21 7.83
N GLN A 26 6.61 -5.00 7.26
CA GLN A 26 6.10 -5.67 6.06
C GLN A 26 7.03 -5.49 4.87
N ALA A 27 7.69 -4.35 4.74
CA ALA A 27 8.63 -4.08 3.66
C ALA A 27 9.82 -5.04 3.62
N ASN A 28 10.13 -5.74 4.72
CA ASN A 28 11.23 -6.73 4.76
C ASN A 28 10.97 -7.96 3.88
N VAL A 29 9.71 -8.29 3.59
CA VAL A 29 9.38 -9.42 2.69
C VAL A 29 9.01 -8.97 1.28
N TRP A 30 8.89 -7.66 1.07
CA TRP A 30 8.58 -7.12 -0.24
C TRP A 30 9.86 -6.99 -1.07
N ASP A 31 9.83 -7.52 -2.28
CA ASP A 31 10.84 -7.25 -3.31
C ASP A 31 10.33 -6.22 -4.33
N ASP A 32 11.09 -6.01 -5.40
CA ASP A 32 10.74 -5.06 -6.46
C ASP A 32 9.41 -5.37 -7.16
N SER A 33 8.90 -6.61 -7.09
CA SER A 33 7.61 -6.98 -7.68
C SER A 33 6.42 -6.32 -6.96
N TYR A 34 6.60 -5.90 -5.70
CA TYR A 34 5.57 -5.25 -4.90
C TYR A 34 5.42 -3.75 -5.19
N ILE A 35 6.36 -3.14 -5.92
CA ILE A 35 6.37 -1.70 -6.22
C ILE A 35 5.04 -1.23 -6.82
N ALA A 36 4.51 -1.97 -7.80
CA ALA A 36 3.25 -1.61 -8.46
C ALA A 36 2.05 -1.72 -7.52
N ALA A 37 1.98 -2.79 -6.71
CA ALA A 37 0.89 -3.02 -5.76
C ALA A 37 0.89 -1.97 -4.64
N VAL A 38 2.05 -1.65 -4.07
CA VAL A 38 2.18 -0.60 -3.05
C VAL A 38 1.82 0.77 -3.65
N ALA A 39 2.19 1.05 -4.90
CA ALA A 39 1.86 2.31 -5.56
C ALA A 39 0.35 2.45 -5.78
N ALA A 40 -0.31 1.38 -6.23
CA ALA A 40 -1.76 1.32 -6.38
C ALA A 40 -2.46 1.54 -5.03
N TYR A 41 -1.99 0.88 -3.97
CA TYR A 41 -2.52 1.05 -2.62
C TYR A 41 -2.44 2.51 -2.16
N VAL A 42 -1.30 3.19 -2.36
CA VAL A 42 -1.14 4.62 -2.02
C VAL A 42 -2.12 5.50 -2.81
N CYS A 43 -2.31 5.24 -4.11
CA CYS A 43 -3.29 5.97 -4.93
C CYS A 43 -4.72 5.80 -4.40
N HIS A 44 -5.12 4.58 -4.05
CA HIS A 44 -6.46 4.32 -3.51
C HIS A 44 -6.64 4.91 -2.11
N ALA A 45 -5.63 4.84 -1.25
CA ALA A 45 -5.64 5.48 0.07
C ALA A 45 -5.86 7.00 -0.05
N SER A 46 -5.10 7.65 -0.94
CA SER A 46 -5.19 9.08 -1.23
C SER A 46 -6.59 9.48 -1.71
N ALA A 47 -7.18 8.69 -2.61
CA ALA A 47 -8.55 8.91 -3.09
C ALA A 47 -9.60 8.79 -1.97
N ILE A 48 -9.45 7.82 -1.07
CA ILE A 48 -10.34 7.63 0.08
C ILE A 48 -10.25 8.83 1.02
N TYR A 49 -9.03 9.27 1.39
CA TYR A 49 -8.85 10.39 2.31
C TYR A 49 -9.35 11.73 1.77
N ARG A 50 -9.45 11.86 0.44
CA ARG A 50 -9.98 13.04 -0.24
C ARG A 50 -11.49 12.95 -0.51
N ASP A 51 -12.17 11.92 0.01
CA ASP A 51 -13.59 11.65 -0.24
C ASP A 51 -13.94 11.58 -1.74
N ALA A 52 -12.98 11.11 -2.55
CA ALA A 52 -13.08 11.06 -4.01
C ALA A 52 -13.08 9.61 -4.55
N ALA A 53 -13.00 8.62 -3.65
CA ALA A 53 -12.98 7.21 -4.03
C ALA A 53 -14.38 6.69 -4.34
N SER A 54 -14.52 6.01 -5.47
CA SER A 54 -15.67 5.14 -5.74
C SER A 54 -15.69 3.92 -4.82
N ALA A 55 -16.85 3.27 -4.71
CA ALA A 55 -17.00 2.02 -3.95
C ALA A 55 -16.02 0.92 -4.42
N TRP A 56 -15.77 0.85 -5.73
CA TRP A 56 -14.81 -0.09 -6.31
C TRP A 56 -13.36 0.23 -5.88
N GLN A 57 -12.95 1.50 -5.90
CA GLN A 57 -11.61 1.90 -5.40
C GLN A 57 -11.44 1.60 -3.91
N ALA A 58 -12.50 1.78 -3.11
CA ALA A 58 -12.49 1.42 -1.70
C ALA A 58 -12.39 -0.09 -1.47
N GLN A 59 -12.99 -0.90 -2.36
CA GLN A 59 -12.85 -2.36 -2.33
C GLN A 59 -11.42 -2.79 -2.70
N GLU A 60 -10.86 -2.22 -3.76
CA GLU A 60 -9.49 -2.53 -4.20
C GLU A 60 -8.45 -2.15 -3.15
N PHE A 61 -8.63 -1.00 -2.47
CA PHE A 61 -7.80 -0.60 -1.34
C PHE A 61 -7.76 -1.68 -0.24
N ARG A 62 -8.93 -2.21 0.16
CA ARG A 62 -9.00 -3.27 1.18
C ARG A 62 -8.34 -4.56 0.68
N HIS A 63 -8.61 -4.94 -0.57
CA HIS A 63 -8.01 -6.13 -1.17
C HIS A 63 -6.49 -6.07 -1.21
N LEU A 64 -5.93 -4.94 -1.68
CA LEU A 64 -4.49 -4.70 -1.68
C LEU A 64 -3.92 -4.67 -0.26
N GLY A 65 -4.62 -4.08 0.70
CA GLY A 65 -4.21 -4.08 2.11
C GLY A 65 -3.99 -5.49 2.63
N ASP A 66 -4.90 -6.42 2.33
CA ASP A 66 -4.76 -7.83 2.70
C ASP A 66 -3.58 -8.48 1.96
N LYS A 67 -3.46 -8.28 0.64
CA LYS A 67 -2.39 -8.88 -0.18
C LYS A 67 -0.99 -8.37 0.15
N LEU A 68 -0.88 -7.14 0.62
CA LEU A 68 0.37 -6.53 1.07
C LEU A 68 0.72 -6.93 2.52
N GLY A 69 -0.17 -7.63 3.23
CA GLY A 69 0.06 -7.98 4.63
C GLY A 69 -0.06 -6.79 5.58
N LEU A 70 -0.85 -5.78 5.21
CA LEU A 70 -1.07 -4.56 6.01
C LEU A 70 -2.26 -4.69 6.97
N THR A 71 -3.00 -5.80 6.88
CA THR A 71 -4.11 -6.13 7.78
C THR A 71 -3.76 -7.40 8.59
N PRO A 72 -4.35 -7.60 9.79
CA PRO A 72 -4.13 -8.83 10.55
C PRO A 72 -4.47 -10.10 9.77
N ALA A 73 -5.53 -10.08 8.96
CA ALA A 73 -5.93 -11.19 8.11
C ALA A 73 -4.90 -11.45 6.99
N GLY A 74 -4.40 -10.39 6.35
CA GLY A 74 -3.35 -10.46 5.35
C GLY A 74 -2.03 -11.00 5.91
N MET A 75 -1.63 -10.50 7.09
CA MET A 75 -0.46 -10.99 7.81
C MET A 75 -0.57 -12.49 8.09
N LEU A 76 -1.69 -12.95 8.66
CA LEU A 76 -1.94 -14.36 8.93
C LEU A 76 -1.86 -15.21 7.65
N ALA A 77 -2.48 -14.74 6.55
CA ALA A 77 -2.49 -15.45 5.28
C ALA A 77 -1.08 -15.56 4.64
N LEU A 78 -0.20 -14.58 4.90
CA LEU A 78 1.19 -14.58 4.48
C LEU A 78 2.12 -15.32 5.45
N GLY A 79 1.59 -15.97 6.49
CA GLY A 79 2.37 -16.74 7.46
C GLY A 79 3.15 -15.89 8.46
N TRP A 80 2.77 -14.62 8.65
CA TRP A 80 3.39 -13.75 9.64
C TRP A 80 2.90 -14.11 11.04
N VAL A 81 3.83 -14.53 11.90
CA VAL A 81 3.58 -14.67 13.34
C VAL A 81 3.94 -13.34 13.98
N VAL A 82 2.95 -12.64 14.54
CA VAL A 82 3.19 -11.52 15.44
C VAL A 82 3.36 -12.12 16.82
N GLU A 83 4.60 -12.14 17.33
CA GLU A 83 4.89 -12.43 18.75
C GLU A 83 4.74 -11.17 19.60
#